data_AF-A0A7C6SW63-F1
#
_entry.id   AF-A0A7C6SW63-F1
#
_cell.length_a   1.000
_cell.length_b   1.000
_cell.length_c   1.000
_cell.angle_alpha   90.00
_cell.angle_beta   90.00
_cell.angle_gamma   90.00
#
_symmetry.space_group_name_H-M   'P 1'
#
loop_
_entity.id
_entity.type
_entity.pdbx_description
1 polymer ?
#
loop_
_entity_poly.entity_id
_entity_poly.type
_entity_poly.pdbx_seq_one_letter_code
_entity_poly.pdbx_strand_id
1 'polypeptide(L)'
;MAFRALSRFAKRLLSRRQRTDTRDQGASPSSPHAGLSKRLRENEALIRDAFGNSCDLIVRKVRFGTGRGIAVLVVHLDGLVDKELVSEAIIKPIGVTS
;
A
#
# COMPACT_ATOMS: atom_id res chain seq x y z
N MET A 1 -30.39 -10.28 20.71
CA MET A 1 -31.23 -9.79 19.61
C MET A 1 -30.34 -9.23 18.52
N ALA A 2 -30.06 -10.04 17.50
CA ALA A 2 -28.98 -9.85 16.54
C ALA A 2 -29.29 -8.81 15.44
N PHE A 3 -28.23 -8.16 15.00
CA PHE A 3 -28.12 -7.06 14.05
C PHE A 3 -28.86 -7.28 12.72
N ARG A 4 -29.65 -6.27 12.31
CA ARG A 4 -30.18 -6.08 10.95
C ARG A 4 -29.08 -5.45 10.08
N ALA A 5 -28.61 -6.17 9.05
CA ALA A 5 -28.03 -5.57 7.83
C ALA A 5 -27.74 -6.66 6.77
N LEU A 6 -28.80 -7.25 6.19
CA LEU A 6 -28.68 -8.15 5.05
C LEU A 6 -29.49 -7.61 3.86
N SER A 7 -28.98 -6.56 3.20
CA SER A 7 -29.64 -6.01 2.01
C SER A 7 -28.68 -5.29 1.06
N ARG A 8 -27.62 -5.97 0.62
CA ARG A 8 -26.88 -5.60 -0.61
C ARG A 8 -26.61 -6.76 -1.57
N PHE A 9 -27.11 -7.96 -1.27
CA PHE A 9 -26.82 -9.16 -2.07
C PHE A 9 -27.80 -9.42 -3.23
N ALA A 10 -28.98 -8.78 -3.24
CA ALA A 10 -30.04 -9.09 -4.22
C ALA A 10 -29.95 -8.32 -5.57
N LYS A 11 -28.99 -7.41 -5.76
CA LYS A 11 -28.93 -6.58 -6.99
C LYS A 11 -28.09 -7.15 -8.15
N ARG A 12 -27.62 -8.39 -8.05
CA ARG A 12 -26.72 -8.99 -9.07
C ARG A 12 -27.33 -10.13 -9.90
N LEU A 13 -28.62 -10.43 -9.77
CA LEU A 13 -29.20 -11.64 -10.34
C LEU A 13 -30.05 -11.47 -11.62
N LEU A 14 -30.07 -10.29 -12.26
CA LEU A 14 -30.92 -10.04 -13.45
C LEU A 14 -30.20 -9.54 -14.71
N SER A 15 -28.87 -9.60 -14.79
CA SER A 15 -28.13 -9.20 -16.00
C SER A 15 -27.49 -10.38 -16.76
N ARG A 16 -28.16 -11.55 -16.76
CA ARG A 16 -27.70 -12.76 -17.46
C ARG A 16 -28.33 -12.88 -18.86
N ARG A 17 -27.89 -12.05 -19.81
CA ARG A 17 -28.13 -12.27 -21.25
C ARG A 17 -27.00 -11.73 -22.12
N GLN A 18 -25.86 -12.43 -22.11
CA GLN A 18 -25.03 -12.66 -23.30
C GLN A 18 -24.05 -13.80 -23.03
N ARG A 19 -24.16 -14.82 -23.88
CA ARG A 19 -23.27 -15.97 -24.04
C ARG A 19 -21.91 -15.53 -24.61
N THR A 20 -21.02 -16.52 -24.64
CA THR A 20 -19.74 -16.68 -25.38
C THR A 20 -18.51 -16.19 -24.62
N ASP A 21 -17.40 -16.92 -24.52
CA ASP A 21 -17.05 -18.34 -24.64
C ASP A 21 -15.65 -18.43 -23.99
N THR A 22 -15.38 -19.51 -23.29
CA THR A 22 -14.05 -20.07 -22.96
C THR A 22 -12.82 -19.15 -22.84
N ARG A 23 -12.37 -18.91 -21.60
CA ARG A 23 -11.09 -19.46 -21.10
C ARG A 23 -11.06 -19.45 -19.57
N ASP A 24 -11.13 -20.64 -19.04
CA ASP A 24 -10.95 -20.97 -17.64
C ASP A 24 -9.51 -20.63 -17.22
N GLN A 25 -9.36 -19.64 -16.34
CA GLN A 25 -8.26 -19.57 -15.40
C GLN A 25 -8.88 -19.27 -14.04
N GLY A 26 -9.19 -20.33 -13.31
CA GLY A 26 -9.45 -20.28 -11.88
C GLY A 26 -8.26 -19.66 -11.16
N ALA A 27 -8.34 -18.36 -10.91
CA ALA A 27 -7.50 -17.69 -9.93
C ALA A 27 -8.06 -18.02 -8.55
N SER A 28 -7.51 -19.06 -7.91
CA SER A 28 -7.68 -19.28 -6.48
C SER A 28 -7.36 -17.99 -5.72
N PRO A 29 -8.21 -17.55 -4.77
CA PRO A 29 -7.95 -16.37 -3.96
C PRO A 29 -7.03 -16.77 -2.80
N SER A 30 -5.77 -17.08 -3.10
CA SER A 30 -4.81 -17.46 -2.05
C SER A 30 -3.35 -17.35 -2.49
N SER A 31 -2.84 -16.13 -2.54
CA SER A 31 -1.53 -15.85 -1.94
C SER A 31 -1.56 -14.43 -1.34
N PRO A 32 -1.44 -14.26 -0.01
CA PRO A 32 -1.59 -12.97 0.67
C PRO A 32 -0.36 -12.07 0.55
N HIS A 33 0.49 -12.28 -0.46
CA HIS A 33 1.74 -11.56 -0.63
C HIS A 33 1.81 -10.96 -2.03
N ALA A 34 1.09 -9.85 -2.22
CA ALA A 34 1.40 -8.94 -3.31
C ALA A 34 2.87 -8.51 -3.13
N GLY A 35 3.74 -8.93 -4.06
CA GLY A 35 5.15 -8.52 -4.05
C GLY A 35 5.29 -7.00 -4.18
N LEU A 36 6.46 -6.47 -3.83
CA LEU A 36 6.75 -5.04 -4.00
C LEU A 36 6.66 -4.63 -5.47
N SER A 37 5.98 -3.51 -5.73
CA SER A 37 5.95 -2.87 -7.05
C SER A 37 7.23 -2.10 -7.32
N LYS A 38 7.56 -1.93 -8.61
CA LYS A 38 8.61 -1.00 -9.07
C LYS A 38 8.21 0.47 -8.87
N ARG A 39 6.93 0.76 -8.64
CA ARG A 39 6.41 2.11 -8.45
C ARG A 39 6.22 2.40 -6.97
N LEU A 40 7.04 3.31 -6.44
CA LEU A 40 6.99 3.74 -5.03
C LEU A 40 5.61 4.20 -4.56
N ARG A 41 4.81 4.83 -5.44
CA ARG A 41 3.44 5.27 -5.11
C ARG A 41 2.50 4.10 -4.82
N GLU A 42 2.66 3.00 -5.56
CA GLU A 42 1.84 1.79 -5.35
C GLU A 42 2.24 1.13 -4.02
N ASN A 43 3.53 1.05 -3.71
CA ASN A 43 4.00 0.54 -2.43
C ASN A 43 3.54 1.42 -1.26
N GLU A 44 3.57 2.75 -1.39
CA GLU A 44 3.06 3.65 -0.35
C GLU A 44 1.57 3.38 -0.06
N ALA A 45 0.75 3.24 -1.10
CA ALA A 45 -0.68 2.96 -0.93
C ALA A 45 -0.93 1.61 -0.25
N LEU A 46 -0.20 0.56 -0.68
CA LEU A 46 -0.29 -0.77 -0.07
C LEU A 46 0.14 -0.76 1.40
N ILE A 47 1.21 -0.05 1.75
CA ILE A 47 1.66 0.07 3.13
C ILE A 47 0.63 0.82 3.97
N ARG A 48 0.09 1.95 3.49
CA ARG A 48 -0.94 2.70 4.25
C ARG A 48 -2.20 1.87 4.50
N ASP A 49 -2.64 1.13 3.50
CA ASP A 49 -3.80 0.23 3.60
C ASP A 49 -3.54 -0.91 4.59
N ALA A 50 -2.36 -1.54 4.52
CA ALA A 50 -1.97 -2.62 5.42
C ALA A 50 -1.91 -2.20 6.90
N PHE A 51 -1.61 -0.93 7.19
CA PHE A 51 -1.63 -0.36 8.54
C PHE A 51 -2.95 0.35 8.87
N GLY A 52 -4.00 0.18 8.07
CA GLY A 52 -5.33 0.74 8.34
C GLY A 52 -5.37 2.27 8.37
N ASN A 53 -4.46 2.94 7.63
CA ASN A 53 -4.24 4.38 7.70
C ASN A 53 -3.95 4.90 9.12
N SER A 54 -3.25 4.10 9.94
CA SER A 54 -2.82 4.51 11.28
C SER A 54 -2.09 5.86 11.27
N CYS A 55 -2.41 6.71 12.24
CA CYS A 55 -1.73 7.99 12.48
C CYS A 55 -0.28 7.81 12.94
N ASP A 56 0.04 6.66 13.53
CA ASP A 56 1.40 6.35 14.00
C ASP A 56 2.34 5.97 12.86
N LEU A 57 1.80 5.65 11.67
CA LEU A 57 2.59 5.33 10.50
C LEU A 57 3.16 6.61 9.85
N ILE A 58 4.43 6.86 10.10
CA ILE A 58 5.16 7.97 9.50
C ILE A 58 5.77 7.53 8.18
N VAL A 59 5.40 8.24 7.11
CA VAL A 59 5.88 8.01 5.75
C VAL A 59 6.60 9.27 5.26
N ARG A 60 7.92 9.21 5.09
CA ARG A 60 8.76 10.31 4.60
C ARG A 60 9.23 10.03 3.18
N LYS A 61 9.06 11.01 2.29
CA LYS A 61 9.53 10.95 0.90
C LYS A 61 10.80 11.78 0.77
N VAL A 62 11.88 11.15 0.34
CA VAL A 62 13.17 11.83 0.15
C VAL A 62 13.70 11.59 -1.27
N ARG A 63 14.58 12.46 -1.73
CA ARG A 63 15.33 12.29 -2.97
C ARG A 63 16.81 12.21 -2.64
N PHE A 64 17.46 11.17 -3.15
CA PHE A 64 18.87 10.93 -2.96
C PHE A 64 19.66 11.22 -4.25
N GLY A 65 20.78 11.92 -4.14
CA GLY A 65 21.66 12.27 -5.27
C GLY A 65 21.28 13.56 -6.02
N THR A 66 22.11 13.94 -6.99
CA THR A 66 21.97 15.19 -7.76
C THR A 66 21.03 15.07 -8.96
N GLY A 67 20.55 16.21 -9.48
CA GLY A 67 19.71 16.26 -10.67
C GLY A 67 18.31 15.66 -10.43
N ARG A 68 17.93 14.61 -11.18
CA ARG A 68 16.61 13.95 -11.00
C ARG A 68 16.53 13.10 -9.72
N GLY A 69 17.67 12.69 -9.17
CA GLY A 69 17.78 11.89 -7.95
C GLY A 69 17.05 10.54 -7.98
N ILE A 70 17.23 9.76 -6.92
CA ILE A 70 16.49 8.53 -6.66
C ILE A 70 15.39 8.86 -5.64
N ALA A 71 14.13 8.57 -5.98
CA ALA A 71 13.04 8.70 -5.03
C ALA A 71 13.12 7.56 -4.01
N VAL A 72 13.04 7.90 -2.72
CA VAL A 72 13.11 6.94 -1.61
C VAL A 72 11.94 7.20 -0.67
N LEU A 73 11.37 6.10 -0.14
CA LEU A 73 10.31 6.13 0.87
C LEU A 73 10.87 5.54 2.16
N VAL A 74 10.90 6.35 3.22
CA VAL A 74 11.29 5.89 4.56
C VAL A 74 10.01 5.78 5.39
N VAL A 75 9.73 4.59 5.89
CA VAL A 75 8.51 4.27 6.64
C VAL A 75 8.89 3.72 8.01
N HIS A 76 8.28 4.25 9.06
CA HIS A 76 8.43 3.77 10.43
C HIS A 76 7.17 4.06 11.24
N LEU A 77 7.05 3.41 12.40
CA LEU A 77 6.00 3.70 13.38
C LEU A 77 6.53 4.67 14.44
N ASP A 78 5.74 5.69 14.75
CA ASP A 78 6.01 6.59 15.86
C ASP A 78 6.01 5.79 17.19
N GLY A 79 6.94 6.11 18.09
CA GLY A 79 7.12 5.44 19.37
C GLY A 79 7.84 4.09 19.32
N LEU A 80 8.08 3.50 18.13
CA LEU A 80 8.83 2.24 17.98
C LEU A 80 10.25 2.43 17.44
N VAL A 81 10.61 3.65 17.09
CA VAL A 81 11.96 4.00 16.62
C VAL A 81 12.48 5.21 17.35
N ASP A 82 13.80 5.29 17.49
CA ASP A 82 14.47 6.52 17.86
C ASP A 82 14.44 7.49 16.66
N LYS A 83 13.65 8.55 16.78
CA LYS A 83 13.45 9.55 15.72
C LYS A 83 14.73 10.31 15.40
N GLU A 84 15.56 10.58 16.40
CA GLU A 84 16.83 11.28 16.23
C GLU A 84 17.81 10.38 15.48
N LEU A 85 17.93 9.12 15.89
CA LEU A 85 18.77 8.15 15.19
C LEU A 85 18.33 7.95 13.73
N VAL A 86 17.02 7.82 13.47
CA VAL A 86 16.49 7.73 12.10
C VAL A 86 16.83 8.99 11.30
N SER A 87 16.73 10.17 11.92
CA SER A 87 17.08 11.44 11.26
C SER A 87 18.57 11.51 10.93
N GLU A 88 19.44 11.28 11.90
CA GLU A 88 20.89 11.46 11.78
C GLU A 88 21.57 10.35 10.97
N ALA A 89 21.16 9.10 11.15
CA ALA A 89 21.83 7.96 10.54
C ALA A 89 21.23 7.55 9.18
N ILE A 90 19.97 7.91 8.90
CA ILE A 90 19.29 7.52 7.67
C ILE A 90 18.91 8.75 6.85
N ILE A 91 18.06 9.64 7.38
CA ILE A 91 17.48 10.74 6.59
C ILE A 91 18.53 11.76 6.15
N LYS A 92 19.45 12.19 7.02
CA LYS A 92 20.48 13.16 6.65
C LYS A 92 21.47 12.60 5.61
N PRO A 93 22.04 11.39 5.78
CA PRO A 93 22.97 10.82 4.79
C PRO A 93 22.36 10.58 3.41
N ILE A 94 21.06 10.24 3.34
CA ILE A 94 20.35 10.02 2.07
C ILE A 94 19.53 11.23 1.61
N GLY A 95 19.46 12.27 2.44
CA GLY A 95 18.79 13.51 2.15
C GLY A 95 19.53 14.27 1.06
N VAL A 96 18.91 15.31 0.53
CA VAL A 96 19.51 16.13 -0.52
C VAL A 96 20.76 16.82 0.03
N THR A 97 21.92 16.22 -0.20
CA THR A 97 23.21 16.91 -0.16
C THR A 97 23.37 17.59 -1.51
N SER A 98 22.87 18.82 -1.59
CA SER A 98 23.30 19.79 -2.62
C SER A 98 24.70 20.29 -2.30
#